data_AF-A0A2N2A243-F1
#
_entry.id   AF-A0A2N2A243-F1
#
_cell.length_a   1.000
_cell.length_b   1.000
_cell.length_c   1.000
_cell.angle_alpha   90.00
_cell.angle_beta   90.00
_cell.angle_gamma   90.00
#
_symmetry.space_group_name_H-M   'P 1'
#
loop_
_entity.id
_entity.type
_entity.pdbx_description
1 polymer ?
#
loop_
_entity_poly.entity_id
_entity_poly.type
_entity_poly.pdbx_seq_one_letter_code
_entity_poly.pdbx_strand_id
1 'polypeptide(L)'
;MELFRKKLKTRIFLLSAIILAFVAILLYNQFGASEALKENLAFHFQTGFSAGGILVFVFLLAKYRVALKDEAKLRLLYNEEHDERMSVIRAKAGIPMVLILSMTLVLGGMVIGYFNETVFVVLIGAALFQLLVSIGVKLFYKAKM
;
A
#
# COMPACT_ATOMS: atom_id res chain seq x y z
N MET A 1 -16.75 20.68 -5.17
CA MET A 1 -15.28 20.56 -5.02
C MET A 1 -14.79 20.71 -3.57
N GLU A 2 -15.42 21.53 -2.73
CA GLU A 2 -14.98 21.74 -1.34
C GLU A 2 -14.95 20.45 -0.49
N LEU A 3 -15.99 19.61 -0.59
CA LEU A 3 -16.03 18.31 0.09
C LEU A 3 -14.87 17.39 -0.33
N PHE A 4 -14.51 17.42 -1.63
CA PHE A 4 -13.39 16.63 -2.15
C PHE A 4 -12.04 17.15 -1.63
N ARG A 5 -11.87 18.47 -1.55
CA ARG A 5 -10.68 19.08 -0.91
C ARG A 5 -10.57 18.68 0.56
N LYS A 6 -11.67 18.67 1.32
CA LYS A 6 -11.69 18.21 2.72
C LYS A 6 -11.28 16.74 2.82
N LYS A 7 -11.86 15.86 1.99
CA LYS A 7 -11.47 14.45 1.91
C LYS A 7 -9.97 14.28 1.61
N LEU A 8 -9.44 15.05 0.67
CA LEU A 8 -8.03 14.98 0.27
C LEU A 8 -7.09 15.46 1.38
N LYS A 9 -7.46 16.51 2.13
CA LYS A 9 -6.73 16.94 3.33
C LYS A 9 -6.70 15.86 4.41
N THR A 10 -7.81 15.18 4.68
CA THR A 10 -7.84 14.04 5.60
C THR A 10 -6.95 12.90 5.12
N ARG A 11 -6.97 12.58 3.82
CA ARG A 11 -6.06 11.56 3.25
C ARG A 11 -4.59 11.95 3.40
N ILE A 12 -4.24 13.21 3.17
CA ILE A 12 -2.87 13.70 3.38
C ILE A 12 -2.46 13.56 4.85
N PHE A 13 -3.35 13.91 5.78
CA PHE A 13 -3.08 13.75 7.22
C PHE A 13 -2.83 12.28 7.59
N LEU A 14 -3.69 11.36 7.12
CA LEU A 14 -3.52 9.91 7.34
C LEU A 14 -2.21 9.39 6.72
N LEU A 15 -1.90 9.78 5.48
CA LEU A 15 -0.64 9.41 4.82
C LEU A 15 0.58 9.94 5.59
N SER A 16 0.54 11.18 6.07
CA SER A 16 1.58 11.74 6.93
C SER A 16 1.77 10.94 8.21
N ALA A 17 0.68 10.52 8.87
CA ALA A 17 0.76 9.70 10.07
C ALA A 17 1.37 8.31 9.79
N ILE A 18 1.01 7.67 8.68
CA ILE A 18 1.58 6.38 8.27
C ILE A 18 3.08 6.51 7.94
N ILE A 19 3.48 7.57 7.23
CA ILE A 19 4.90 7.85 6.93
C ILE A 19 5.68 8.01 8.23
N LEU A 20 5.15 8.76 9.21
CA LEU A 20 5.80 8.93 10.51
C LEU A 20 5.95 7.59 11.24
N ALA A 21 4.94 6.72 11.19
CA ALA A 21 5.03 5.38 11.78
C ALA A 21 6.14 4.54 11.11
N PHE A 22 6.25 4.56 9.78
CA PHE A 22 7.31 3.84 9.07
C PHE A 22 8.70 4.41 9.36
N VAL A 23 8.83 5.72 9.47
CA VAL A 23 10.10 6.36 9.87
C VAL A 23 10.47 5.94 11.30
N ALA A 24 9.52 5.92 12.23
CA ALA A 24 9.77 5.47 13.61
C ALA A 24 10.24 4.01 13.66
N ILE A 25 9.63 3.12 12.85
CA ILE A 25 10.06 1.72 12.70
C ILE A 25 11.50 1.66 12.19
N LEU A 26 11.86 2.43 11.15
CA LEU A 26 13.22 2.43 10.61
C LEU A 26 14.26 2.96 11.61
N LEU A 27 13.91 4.00 12.36
CA LEU A 27 14.78 4.52 13.43
C LEU A 27 14.98 3.49 14.53
N TYR A 28 13.92 2.79 14.95
CA TYR A 28 14.05 1.68 15.89
C TYR A 28 14.94 0.57 15.34
N ASN A 29 14.75 0.19 14.07
CA ASN A 29 15.56 -0.86 13.44
C ASN A 29 17.04 -0.48 13.38
N GLN A 30 17.36 0.79 13.17
CA GLN A 30 18.74 1.28 13.11
C GLN A 30 19.40 1.40 14.49
N PHE A 31 18.70 1.99 15.47
CA PHE A 31 19.29 2.43 16.73
C PHE A 31 18.89 1.60 17.96
N GLY A 32 17.76 0.88 17.90
CA GLY A 32 17.16 0.20 19.06
C GLY A 32 17.03 -1.32 18.94
N ALA A 33 17.14 -1.89 17.74
CA ALA A 33 17.02 -3.33 17.54
C ALA A 33 18.30 -4.07 17.93
N SER A 34 18.14 -5.16 18.69
CA SER A 34 19.23 -6.08 19.06
C SER A 34 19.76 -6.84 17.85
N GLU A 35 21.00 -7.33 17.92
CA GLU A 35 21.61 -8.10 16.82
C GLU A 35 20.83 -9.39 16.52
N ALA A 36 20.32 -10.07 17.55
CA ALA A 36 19.48 -11.26 17.39
C ALA A 36 18.19 -10.99 16.58
N LEU A 37 17.61 -9.79 16.67
CA LEU A 37 16.46 -9.42 15.84
C LEU A 37 16.88 -9.14 14.39
N LYS A 38 18.09 -8.58 14.19
CA LYS A 38 18.61 -8.24 12.86
C LYS A 38 18.94 -9.47 12.03
N GLU A 39 19.23 -10.62 12.63
CA GLU A 39 19.45 -11.88 11.91
C GLU A 39 18.16 -12.48 11.32
N ASN A 40 16.98 -12.07 11.80
CA ASN A 40 15.72 -12.63 11.36
C ASN A 40 15.29 -12.09 9.98
N LEU A 41 14.89 -12.99 9.08
CA LEU A 41 14.44 -12.64 7.73
C LEU A 41 13.22 -11.70 7.71
N ALA A 42 12.29 -11.86 8.66
CA ALA A 42 11.14 -10.98 8.83
C ALA A 42 11.54 -9.54 9.16
N PHE A 43 12.64 -9.36 9.90
CA PHE A 43 13.17 -8.03 10.24
C PHE A 43 13.72 -7.31 9.00
N HIS A 44 14.48 -8.01 8.17
CA HIS A 44 14.95 -7.47 6.89
C HIS A 44 13.78 -7.11 5.97
N PHE A 45 12.78 -7.98 5.89
CA PHE A 45 11.58 -7.71 5.10
C PHE A 45 10.79 -6.51 5.62
N GLN A 46 10.58 -6.37 6.93
CA GLN A 46 9.91 -5.22 7.54
C GLN A 46 10.65 -3.91 7.25
N THR A 47 11.98 -3.94 7.29
CA THR A 47 12.82 -2.79 6.96
C THR A 47 12.64 -2.38 5.50
N GLY A 48 12.73 -3.33 4.57
CA GLY A 48 12.50 -3.09 3.15
C GLY A 48 11.08 -2.62 2.83
N PHE A 49 10.06 -3.24 3.44
CA PHE A 49 8.66 -2.87 3.28
C PHE A 49 8.39 -1.45 3.77
N SER A 50 8.94 -1.07 4.93
CA SER A 50 8.79 0.28 5.49
C SER A 50 9.47 1.32 4.59
N ALA A 51 10.69 1.06 4.13
CA ALA A 51 11.42 1.96 3.22
C ALA A 51 10.70 2.14 1.88
N GLY A 52 10.29 1.04 1.24
CA GLY A 52 9.53 1.07 -0.02
C GLY A 52 8.17 1.74 0.14
N GLY A 53 7.48 1.48 1.25
CA GLY A 53 6.20 2.11 1.58
C GLY A 53 6.30 3.62 1.77
N ILE A 54 7.37 4.12 2.42
CA ILE A 54 7.64 5.56 2.54
C ILE A 54 7.74 6.19 1.14
N LEU A 55 8.50 5.60 0.21
CA LEU A 55 8.64 6.14 -1.15
C LEU A 55 7.28 6.28 -1.85
N VAL A 56 6.46 5.23 -1.78
CA VAL A 56 5.12 5.23 -2.38
C VAL A 56 4.21 6.28 -1.73
N PHE A 57 4.21 6.37 -0.39
CA PHE A 57 3.36 7.32 0.31
C PHE A 57 3.81 8.77 0.14
N VAL A 58 5.11 9.04 0.07
CA VAL A 58 5.64 10.38 -0.25
C VAL A 58 5.24 10.79 -1.66
N PHE A 59 5.32 9.88 -2.64
CA PHE A 59 4.85 10.14 -3.99
C PHE A 59 3.34 10.48 -4.03
N LEU A 60 2.51 9.70 -3.33
CA LEU A 60 1.07 9.96 -3.23
C LEU A 60 0.76 11.28 -2.52
N LEU A 61 1.49 11.59 -1.45
CA LEU A 61 1.36 12.84 -0.72
C LEU A 61 1.72 14.03 -1.62
N ALA A 62 2.80 13.93 -2.39
CA ALA A 62 3.19 14.94 -3.38
C ALA A 62 2.09 15.11 -4.44
N LYS A 63 1.57 14.01 -5.02
CA LYS A 63 0.46 14.04 -5.99
C LYS A 63 -0.76 14.78 -5.40
N TYR A 64 -1.16 14.47 -4.17
CA TYR A 64 -2.32 15.09 -3.53
C TYR A 64 -2.10 16.56 -3.17
N ARG A 65 -0.90 16.94 -2.72
CA ARG A 65 -0.58 18.35 -2.45
C ARG A 65 -0.55 19.18 -3.71
N VAL A 66 -0.02 18.66 -4.81
CA VAL A 66 -0.05 19.33 -6.12
C VAL A 66 -1.49 19.48 -6.60
N ALA A 67 -2.32 18.43 -6.49
CA ALA A 67 -3.73 18.49 -6.85
C ALA A 67 -4.52 19.51 -6.00
N LEU A 68 -4.18 19.72 -4.72
CA LEU A 68 -4.85 20.74 -3.90
C LEU A 68 -4.51 22.19 -4.29
N LYS A 69 -3.35 22.42 -4.90
CA LYS A 69 -2.90 23.75 -5.32
C LYS A 69 -3.44 24.16 -6.69
N ASP A 70 -3.82 23.20 -7.52
CA ASP A 70 -4.20 23.39 -8.92
C ASP A 70 -5.60 22.83 -9.17
N GLU A 71 -6.56 23.71 -9.47
CA GLU A 71 -7.96 23.35 -9.67
C GLU A 71 -8.14 22.40 -10.88
N ALA A 72 -7.33 22.52 -11.93
CA ALA A 72 -7.41 21.63 -13.09
C ALA A 72 -6.98 20.20 -12.69
N LYS A 73 -5.89 20.07 -11.93
CA LYS A 73 -5.43 18.77 -11.41
C LYS A 73 -6.38 18.19 -10.38
N LEU A 74 -7.02 19.02 -9.57
CA LEU A 74 -8.02 18.59 -8.61
C LEU A 74 -9.24 17.99 -9.33
N ARG A 75 -9.71 18.64 -10.39
CA ARG A 75 -10.82 18.15 -11.22
C ARG A 75 -10.44 16.86 -11.96
N LEU A 76 -9.23 16.79 -12.50
CA LEU A 76 -8.72 15.57 -13.14
C LEU A 76 -8.73 14.39 -12.14
N LEU A 77 -8.20 14.60 -10.94
CA LEU A 77 -8.18 13.58 -9.89
C LEU A 77 -9.59 13.16 -9.46
N TYR A 78 -10.52 14.12 -9.37
CA TYR A 78 -11.91 13.84 -9.05
C TYR A 78 -12.57 12.96 -10.14
N ASN A 79 -12.33 13.28 -11.41
CA ASN A 79 -12.85 12.51 -12.54
C ASN A 79 -12.25 11.10 -12.60
N GLU A 80 -10.94 10.96 -12.36
CA GLU A 80 -10.28 9.64 -12.24
C GLU A 80 -10.91 8.77 -11.13
N GLU A 81 -11.32 9.39 -10.01
CA GLU A 81 -11.89 8.67 -8.88
C GLU A 81 -13.37 8.28 -9.09
N HIS A 82 -14.10 9.02 -9.93
CA HIS A 82 -15.50 8.75 -10.29
C HIS A 82 -15.66 8.07 -11.65
N ASP A 83 -14.58 7.52 -12.22
CA ASP A 83 -14.66 6.74 -13.45
C ASP A 83 -15.42 5.42 -13.19
N GLU A 84 -16.69 5.40 -13.60
CA GLU A 84 -17.60 4.27 -13.44
C GLU A 84 -17.11 3.02 -14.15
N ARG A 85 -16.49 3.15 -15.33
CA ARG A 85 -15.94 2.01 -16.09
C ARG A 85 -14.82 1.35 -15.28
N MET A 86 -13.95 2.16 -14.68
CA MET A 86 -12.87 1.64 -13.86
C MET A 86 -13.37 1.04 -12.53
N SER A 87 -14.41 1.60 -11.95
CA SER A 87 -15.08 1.03 -10.78
C SER A 87 -15.64 -0.37 -11.09
N VAL A 88 -16.35 -0.53 -12.21
CA VAL A 88 -16.92 -1.82 -12.64
C VAL A 88 -15.83 -2.86 -12.93
N ILE A 89 -14.75 -2.48 -13.61
CA ILE A 89 -13.62 -3.38 -13.87
C ILE A 89 -13.01 -3.85 -12.55
N ARG A 90 -12.77 -2.95 -11.59
CA ARG A 90 -12.20 -3.30 -10.28
C ARG A 90 -13.11 -4.22 -9.47
N ALA A 91 -14.42 -3.97 -9.50
CA ALA A 91 -15.40 -4.80 -8.83
C ALA A 91 -15.44 -6.23 -9.42
N LYS A 92 -15.50 -6.35 -10.75
CA LYS A 92 -15.51 -7.66 -11.44
C LYS A 92 -14.19 -8.42 -11.29
N ALA A 93 -13.07 -7.72 -11.25
CA ALA A 93 -11.77 -8.32 -11.01
C ALA A 93 -11.50 -8.66 -9.54
N GLY A 94 -12.43 -8.34 -8.61
CA GLY A 94 -12.24 -8.62 -7.18
C GLY A 94 -11.09 -7.86 -6.52
N ILE A 95 -10.55 -6.83 -7.19
CA ILE A 95 -9.36 -6.08 -6.75
C ILE A 95 -9.46 -5.58 -5.31
N PRO A 96 -10.55 -4.95 -4.84
CA PRO A 96 -10.59 -4.46 -3.46
C PRO A 96 -10.45 -5.59 -2.44
N MET A 97 -11.08 -6.74 -2.68
CA MET A 97 -10.98 -7.90 -1.80
C MET A 97 -9.58 -8.53 -1.83
N VAL A 98 -9.01 -8.70 -3.01
CA VAL A 98 -7.65 -9.25 -3.14
C VAL A 98 -6.63 -8.36 -2.43
N LEU A 99 -6.73 -7.04 -2.59
CA LEU A 99 -5.81 -6.11 -1.90
C LEU A 99 -5.93 -6.20 -0.37
N ILE A 100 -7.14 -6.30 0.17
CA ILE A 100 -7.35 -6.46 1.62
C ILE A 100 -6.74 -7.78 2.10
N LEU A 101 -7.04 -8.90 1.42
CA LEU A 101 -6.52 -10.22 1.78
C LEU A 101 -5.00 -10.29 1.69
N SER A 102 -4.40 -9.77 0.62
CA SER A 102 -2.95 -9.73 0.46
C SER A 102 -2.29 -8.86 1.53
N MET A 103 -2.89 -7.72 1.90
CA MET A 103 -2.37 -6.90 3.00
C MET A 103 -2.45 -7.64 4.35
N THR A 104 -3.54 -8.37 4.61
CA THR A 104 -3.67 -9.20 5.82
C THR A 104 -2.61 -10.30 5.85
N LEU A 105 -2.32 -10.96 4.72
CA LEU A 105 -1.26 -11.97 4.63
C LEU A 105 0.12 -11.38 4.87
N VAL A 106 0.42 -10.19 4.33
CA VAL A 106 1.70 -9.50 4.55
C VAL A 106 1.88 -9.13 6.01
N LEU A 107 0.86 -8.50 6.63
CA LEU A 107 0.91 -8.09 8.04
C LEU A 107 0.95 -9.30 8.99
N GLY A 108 0.13 -10.32 8.73
CA GLY A 108 0.15 -11.57 9.49
C GLY A 108 1.48 -12.32 9.34
N GLY A 109 2.02 -12.33 8.12
CA GLY A 109 3.34 -12.87 7.82
C GLY A 109 4.42 -12.18 8.64
N MET A 110 4.47 -10.85 8.67
CA MET A 110 5.45 -10.11 9.47
C MET A 110 5.45 -10.50 10.94
N VAL A 111 4.28 -10.72 11.55
CA VAL A 111 4.19 -11.13 12.96
C VAL A 111 4.64 -12.59 13.14
N ILE A 112 4.17 -13.49 12.29
CA ILE A 112 4.47 -14.93 12.39
C ILE A 112 5.93 -15.23 12.03
N GLY A 113 6.55 -14.43 11.16
CA GLY A 113 7.92 -14.61 10.70
C GLY A 113 8.98 -14.49 11.80
N TYR A 114 8.68 -13.81 12.90
CA TYR A 114 9.54 -13.82 14.08
C TYR A 114 9.57 -15.18 14.80
N PHE A 115 8.58 -16.04 14.57
CA PHE A 115 8.48 -17.38 15.18
C PHE A 115 8.82 -18.50 14.19
N ASN A 116 8.45 -18.36 12.91
CA ASN A 116 8.69 -19.38 11.89
C ASN A 116 8.89 -18.77 10.50
N GLU A 117 10.14 -18.84 10.01
CA GLU A 117 10.53 -18.31 8.71
C GLU A 117 9.85 -19.02 7.54
N THR A 118 9.63 -20.33 7.63
CA THR A 118 8.96 -21.10 6.57
C THR A 118 7.54 -20.62 6.37
N VAL A 119 6.79 -20.41 7.46
CA VAL A 119 5.42 -19.89 7.39
C VAL A 119 5.41 -18.47 6.82
N PHE A 120 6.38 -17.64 7.20
CA PHE A 120 6.54 -16.30 6.62
C PHE A 120 6.71 -16.34 5.10
N VAL A 121 7.64 -17.15 4.59
CA VAL A 121 7.90 -17.24 3.14
C VAL A 121 6.65 -17.70 2.39
N VAL A 122 5.91 -18.67 2.93
CA VAL A 122 4.65 -19.16 2.33
C VAL A 122 3.58 -18.05 2.31
N LEU A 123 3.41 -17.30 3.39
CA LEU A 123 2.42 -16.22 3.47
C LEU A 123 2.74 -15.07 2.50
N ILE A 124 4.01 -14.66 2.41
CA ILE A 124 4.44 -13.63 1.46
C ILE A 124 4.30 -14.14 0.02
N GLY A 125 4.68 -15.40 -0.24
CA GLY A 125 4.50 -16.03 -1.55
C GLY A 125 3.03 -16.07 -1.98
N ALA A 126 2.12 -16.42 -1.06
CA ALA A 126 0.68 -16.41 -1.32
C ALA A 126 0.15 -15.00 -1.61
N ALA A 127 0.59 -13.99 -0.84
CA ALA A 127 0.21 -12.60 -1.08
C ALA A 127 0.69 -12.11 -2.46
N LEU A 128 1.92 -12.41 -2.85
CA LEU A 128 2.47 -12.07 -4.16
C LEU A 128 1.69 -12.75 -5.29
N PHE A 129 1.40 -14.04 -5.15
CA PHE A 129 0.60 -14.79 -6.12
C PHE A 129 -0.79 -14.18 -6.30
N GLN A 130 -1.48 -13.86 -5.19
CA GLN A 130 -2.78 -13.19 -5.24
C GLN A 130 -2.73 -11.86 -5.99
N LEU A 131 -1.72 -11.02 -5.73
CA LEU A 131 -1.55 -9.75 -6.41
C LEU A 131 -1.29 -9.93 -7.91
N LEU A 132 -0.46 -10.91 -8.31
CA LEU A 132 -0.18 -11.23 -9.71
C LEU A 132 -1.44 -11.70 -10.44
N VAL A 133 -2.22 -12.60 -9.85
CA VAL A 133 -3.49 -13.07 -10.41
C VAL A 133 -4.46 -11.90 -10.58
N SER A 134 -4.58 -11.03 -9.57
CA SER A 134 -5.44 -9.84 -9.66
C SER A 134 -5.01 -8.89 -10.78
N ILE A 135 -3.71 -8.69 -11.00
CA ILE A 135 -3.20 -7.91 -12.14
C ILE A 135 -3.59 -8.57 -13.47
N GLY A 136 -3.40 -9.88 -13.61
CA GLY A 136 -3.78 -10.64 -14.80
C GLY A 136 -5.27 -10.51 -15.12
N VAL A 137 -6.13 -10.70 -14.12
CA VAL A 137 -7.59 -10.56 -14.25
C VAL A 137 -7.99 -9.13 -14.62
N LYS A 138 -7.35 -8.13 -14.01
CA LYS A 138 -7.57 -6.72 -14.36
C LYS A 138 -7.23 -6.43 -15.82
N LEU A 139 -6.08 -6.91 -16.30
CA LEU A 139 -5.64 -6.72 -17.68
C LEU A 139 -6.59 -7.41 -18.67
N PHE A 140 -7.07 -8.61 -18.33
CA PHE A 140 -8.07 -9.32 -19.11
C PHE A 140 -9.37 -8.53 -19.25
N TYR A 141 -9.94 -8.06 -18.14
CA TYR A 141 -11.17 -7.26 -18.19
C TYR A 141 -11.00 -5.92 -18.90
N LYS A 142 -9.81 -5.29 -18.78
CA LYS A 142 -9.49 -4.05 -19.49
C LYS A 142 -9.37 -4.27 -21.00
N ALA A 143 -8.89 -5.42 -21.46
CA ALA A 143 -8.83 -5.74 -22.88
C ALA A 143 -10.21 -6.10 -23.46
N LYS A 144 -11.11 -6.64 -22.64
CA LYS A 144 -12.43 -7.11 -23.05
C LYS A 144 -13.54 -6.04 -23.02
N MET A 145 -13.43 -5.04 -22.14
CA MET A 145 -14.42 -3.96 -21.96
C MET A 145 -13.88 -2.63 -22.45
#